data_AF-A0A939F240-F1
#
_entry.id   AF-A0A939F240-F1
#
_cell.length_a   1.000
_cell.length_b   1.000
_cell.length_c   1.000
_cell.angle_alpha   90.00
_cell.angle_beta   90.00
_cell.angle_gamma   90.00
#
_symmetry.space_group_name_H-M   'P 1'
#
loop_
_entity.id
_entity.type
_entity.pdbx_description
1 polymer ?
#
loop_
_entity_poly.entity_id
_entity_poly.type
_entity_poly.pdbx_seq_one_letter_code
_entity_poly.pdbx_strand_id
1 'polypeptide(L)'
;MDLLQRIQRWYTINCNGDWEHDYGISVWHGISVQTLDNPGWIVSIDLEDTCVKQADLPYVLHERNTTDWFGYKVENGKFEGVGGPENLSEILSYFLDTFLPAHIDPTCTLEIHLPVLGYENRLWLKAEAKMLSESVVEITAVADRQHSQSYEWGLDTDLDLLNELESSLSELQVDYVLGDNAEPYVFQSNDNMLRTFLVAPSKS
;
A
#
# COMPACT_ATOMS: atom_id res chain seq x y z
N MET A 1 2.57 -9.28 -11.79
CA MET A 1 1.17 -9.31 -11.34
C MET A 1 0.28 -8.79 -12.44
N ASP A 2 -0.96 -9.29 -12.52
CA ASP A 2 -1.99 -8.70 -13.39
C ASP A 2 -2.61 -7.43 -12.77
N LEU A 3 -3.49 -6.76 -13.52
CA LEU A 3 -4.11 -5.50 -13.10
C LEU A 3 -4.97 -5.63 -11.84
N LEU A 4 -5.71 -6.75 -11.68
CA LEU A 4 -6.56 -6.97 -10.51
C LEU A 4 -5.72 -7.22 -9.26
N GLN A 5 -4.64 -7.98 -9.40
CA GLN A 5 -3.68 -8.20 -8.31
C GLN A 5 -3.01 -6.89 -7.89
N ARG A 6 -2.68 -6.00 -8.83
CA ARG A 6 -2.07 -4.70 -8.53
C ARG A 6 -3.02 -3.76 -7.80
N ILE A 7 -4.28 -3.66 -8.23
CA ILE A 7 -5.26 -2.82 -7.51
C ILE A 7 -5.60 -3.39 -6.13
N GLN A 8 -5.67 -4.72 -6.00
CA GLN A 8 -5.80 -5.39 -4.70
C GLN A 8 -4.61 -5.08 -3.80
N ARG A 9 -3.39 -5.12 -4.35
CA ARG A 9 -2.18 -4.78 -3.60
C ARG A 9 -2.19 -3.32 -3.14
N TRP A 10 -2.50 -2.39 -4.03
CA TRP A 10 -2.66 -0.98 -3.68
C TRP A 10 -3.67 -0.82 -2.55
N TYR A 11 -4.84 -1.45 -2.65
CA TYR A 11 -5.86 -1.44 -1.60
C TYR A 11 -5.28 -1.95 -0.27
N THR A 12 -4.63 -3.12 -0.27
CA THR A 12 -4.11 -3.72 0.98
C THR A 12 -2.97 -2.92 1.62
N ILE A 13 -2.16 -2.19 0.85
CA ILE A 13 -1.10 -1.33 1.41
C ILE A 13 -1.70 -0.15 2.19
N ASN A 14 -2.86 0.35 1.74
CA ASN A 14 -3.54 1.45 2.40
C ASN A 14 -4.43 1.00 3.57
N CYS A 15 -4.76 -0.30 3.69
CA CYS A 15 -5.43 -0.85 4.88
C CYS A 15 -4.42 -1.00 6.04
N ASN A 16 -4.23 0.09 6.80
CA ASN A 16 -3.22 0.21 7.83
C ASN A 16 -3.79 0.34 9.27
N GLY A 17 -5.07 0.04 9.47
CA GLY A 17 -5.78 0.17 10.75
C GLY A 17 -6.73 1.36 10.78
N ASP A 18 -6.38 2.44 10.08
CA ASP A 18 -7.11 3.72 10.11
C ASP A 18 -7.97 3.91 8.85
N TRP A 19 -7.43 3.62 7.67
CA TRP A 19 -8.15 3.81 6.41
C TRP A 19 -9.41 2.94 6.32
N GLU A 20 -9.35 1.70 6.80
CA GLU A 20 -10.48 0.78 6.81
C GLU A 20 -11.49 1.06 7.94
N HIS A 21 -11.05 1.69 9.04
CA HIS A 21 -11.80 1.82 10.28
C HIS A 21 -11.59 3.21 10.90
N ASP A 22 -12.15 4.25 10.30
CA ASP A 22 -12.19 5.55 10.98
C ASP A 22 -13.09 5.42 12.24
N TYR A 23 -12.46 5.21 13.41
CA TYR A 23 -13.03 4.65 14.65
C TYR A 23 -14.07 5.55 15.37
N GLY A 24 -14.70 6.50 14.68
CA GLY A 24 -15.63 7.45 15.30
C GLY A 24 -16.82 7.91 14.45
N ILE A 25 -16.77 7.75 13.12
CA ILE A 25 -17.82 8.19 12.20
C ILE A 25 -17.90 7.14 11.09
N SER A 26 -19.10 6.76 10.64
CA SER A 26 -19.30 5.81 9.53
C SER A 26 -18.82 6.37 8.18
N VAL A 27 -17.52 6.60 8.03
CA VAL A 27 -16.87 6.92 6.78
C VAL A 27 -16.10 5.67 6.37
N TRP A 28 -16.54 5.04 5.29
CA TRP A 28 -15.85 3.90 4.68
C TRP A 28 -15.00 4.45 3.54
N HIS A 29 -13.67 4.35 3.65
CA HIS A 29 -12.78 4.57 2.52
C HIS A 29 -12.71 3.29 1.68
N GLY A 30 -12.65 3.43 0.36
CA GLY A 30 -12.67 2.26 -0.49
C GLY A 30 -12.48 2.53 -1.98
N ILE A 31 -12.68 1.44 -2.72
CA ILE A 31 -12.76 1.42 -4.17
C ILE A 31 -14.19 1.03 -4.55
N SER A 32 -14.88 1.89 -5.29
CA SER A 32 -16.20 1.62 -5.84
C SER A 32 -16.11 1.48 -7.35
N VAL A 33 -16.67 0.40 -7.90
CA VAL A 33 -16.82 0.18 -9.34
C VAL A 33 -18.31 0.03 -9.63
N GLN A 34 -18.87 0.94 -10.42
CA GLN A 34 -20.29 0.96 -10.76
C GLN A 34 -20.46 1.15 -12.26
N THR A 35 -21.68 0.88 -12.74
CA THR A 35 -22.06 1.18 -14.13
C THR A 35 -22.75 2.55 -14.19
N LEU A 36 -22.70 3.17 -15.37
CA LEU A 36 -23.41 4.42 -15.65
C LEU A 36 -24.77 4.15 -16.32
N ASP A 37 -25.67 5.14 -16.28
CA ASP A 37 -27.00 5.06 -16.92
C ASP A 37 -26.91 4.87 -18.44
N ASN A 38 -25.85 5.40 -19.06
CA ASN A 38 -25.41 5.04 -20.42
C ASN A 38 -24.31 3.99 -20.30
N PRO A 39 -24.25 2.95 -21.16
CA PRO A 39 -23.28 1.87 -21.03
C PRO A 39 -21.86 2.39 -20.78
N GLY A 40 -21.30 2.03 -19.63
CA GLY A 40 -20.02 2.55 -19.17
C GLY A 40 -19.75 2.24 -17.71
N TRP A 41 -18.56 2.62 -17.27
CA TRP A 41 -18.05 2.40 -15.92
C TRP A 41 -17.77 3.73 -15.23
N ILE A 42 -17.96 3.73 -13.92
CA ILE A 42 -17.38 4.72 -13.02
C ILE A 42 -16.60 3.98 -11.93
N VAL A 43 -15.38 4.45 -11.69
CA VAL A 43 -14.50 4.00 -10.62
C VAL A 43 -14.24 5.18 -9.70
N SER A 44 -14.56 5.03 -8.43
CA SER A 44 -14.22 6.00 -7.38
C SER A 44 -13.23 5.36 -6.43
N ILE A 45 -12.13 6.04 -6.16
CA ILE A 45 -11.09 5.61 -5.22
C ILE A 45 -10.87 6.71 -4.20
N ASP A 46 -11.12 6.42 -2.92
CA ASP A 46 -10.83 7.34 -1.83
C ASP A 46 -9.31 7.47 -1.65
N LEU A 47 -8.84 8.72 -1.64
CA LEU A 47 -7.43 9.07 -1.51
C LEU A 47 -7.09 9.59 -0.12
N GLU A 48 -8.08 9.92 0.71
CA GLU A 48 -7.87 10.37 2.09
C GLU A 48 -7.00 9.34 2.84
N ASP A 49 -6.09 9.84 3.66
CA ASP A 49 -5.09 9.05 4.40
C ASP A 49 -4.21 8.10 3.57
N THR A 50 -4.14 8.30 2.24
CA THR A 50 -3.16 7.66 1.37
C THR A 50 -2.00 8.61 1.02
N CYS A 51 -0.92 8.07 0.46
CA CYS A 51 0.19 8.89 -0.03
C CYS A 51 -0.14 9.82 -1.20
N VAL A 52 -1.35 9.76 -1.78
CA VAL A 52 -1.77 10.62 -2.90
C VAL A 52 -2.90 11.58 -2.52
N LYS A 53 -3.17 11.76 -1.22
CA LYS A 53 -4.28 12.60 -0.71
C LYS A 53 -4.24 14.08 -1.10
N GLN A 54 -3.06 14.59 -1.44
CA GLN A 54 -2.87 15.99 -1.83
C GLN A 54 -3.19 16.25 -3.32
N ALA A 55 -3.47 15.21 -4.09
CA ALA A 55 -3.77 15.36 -5.51
C ALA A 55 -5.09 16.12 -5.73
N ASP A 56 -5.07 17.02 -6.70
CA ASP A 56 -6.26 17.72 -7.20
C ASP A 56 -6.08 17.87 -8.71
N LEU A 57 -7.04 17.38 -9.49
CA LEU A 57 -6.94 17.33 -10.94
C LEU A 57 -8.28 17.75 -11.56
N PRO A 58 -8.28 18.76 -12.45
CA PRO A 58 -9.50 19.12 -13.17
C PRO A 58 -9.95 17.96 -14.05
N TYR A 59 -11.23 17.96 -14.40
CA TYR A 59 -11.77 16.94 -15.28
C TYR A 59 -11.14 16.96 -16.67
N VAL A 60 -10.67 15.79 -17.10
CA VAL A 60 -10.12 15.53 -18.43
C VAL A 60 -10.93 14.42 -19.08
N LEU A 61 -11.23 14.56 -20.37
CA LEU A 61 -11.95 13.57 -21.18
C LEU A 61 -11.19 13.26 -22.47
N HIS A 62 -10.99 11.98 -22.72
CA HIS A 62 -10.44 11.41 -23.94
C HIS A 62 -11.53 10.61 -24.65
N GLU A 63 -12.18 11.22 -25.64
CA GLU A 63 -13.23 10.59 -26.43
C GLU A 63 -12.68 10.11 -27.77
N ARG A 64 -12.62 8.78 -27.96
CA ARG A 64 -12.19 8.17 -29.23
C ARG A 64 -13.40 7.88 -30.11
N ASN A 65 -14.50 7.42 -29.51
CA ASN A 65 -15.83 7.32 -30.12
C ASN A 65 -16.92 7.18 -29.05
N THR A 66 -18.16 6.95 -29.47
CA THR A 66 -19.35 6.89 -28.60
C THR A 66 -19.33 5.78 -27.54
N THR A 67 -18.54 4.72 -27.73
CA THR A 67 -18.43 3.58 -26.79
C THR A 67 -17.02 3.40 -26.25
N ASP A 68 -16.05 4.14 -26.78
CA ASP A 68 -14.66 4.11 -26.36
C ASP A 68 -14.22 5.51 -25.97
N TRP A 69 -14.27 5.76 -24.67
CA TRP A 69 -13.93 7.02 -24.06
C TRP A 69 -13.46 6.79 -22.64
N PHE A 70 -12.61 7.68 -22.15
CA PHE A 70 -12.04 7.62 -20.81
C PHE A 70 -11.90 9.05 -20.28
N GLY A 71 -12.39 9.30 -19.08
CA GLY A 71 -12.20 10.57 -18.40
C GLY A 71 -11.83 10.35 -16.94
N TYR A 72 -11.22 11.36 -16.33
CA TYR A 72 -10.86 11.31 -14.93
C TYR A 72 -10.84 12.71 -14.32
N LYS A 73 -10.98 12.78 -13.00
CA LYS A 73 -10.70 13.94 -12.17
C LYS A 73 -10.27 13.51 -10.77
N VAL A 74 -9.69 14.43 -10.02
CA VAL A 74 -9.49 14.26 -8.58
C VAL A 74 -10.07 15.48 -7.89
N GLU A 75 -11.03 15.24 -7.00
CA GLU A 75 -11.75 16.30 -6.30
C GLU A 75 -12.23 15.75 -4.96
N ASN A 76 -12.21 16.57 -3.91
CA ASN A 76 -12.68 16.20 -2.56
C ASN A 76 -12.05 14.89 -2.02
N GLY A 77 -10.74 14.70 -2.25
CA GLY A 77 -10.02 13.52 -1.75
C GLY A 77 -10.39 12.22 -2.47
N LYS A 78 -10.99 12.26 -3.67
CA LYS A 78 -11.34 11.07 -4.45
C LYS A 78 -10.82 11.17 -5.88
N PHE A 79 -10.23 10.08 -6.36
CA PHE A 79 -10.04 9.87 -7.79
C PHE A 79 -11.33 9.31 -8.38
N GLU A 80 -11.89 10.00 -9.38
CA GLU A 80 -13.05 9.54 -10.14
C GLU A 80 -12.63 9.31 -11.59
N GLY A 81 -12.68 8.07 -12.04
CA GLY A 81 -12.48 7.68 -13.43
C GLY A 81 -13.77 7.19 -14.06
N VAL A 82 -14.05 7.61 -15.29
CA VAL A 82 -15.24 7.24 -16.05
C VAL A 82 -14.84 6.74 -17.43
N GLY A 83 -15.61 5.84 -18.01
CA GLY A 83 -15.31 5.34 -19.34
C GLY A 83 -16.41 4.53 -19.98
N GLY A 84 -16.24 4.25 -21.28
CA GLY A 84 -17.14 3.40 -22.04
C GLY A 84 -17.17 1.94 -21.54
N PRO A 85 -18.04 1.09 -22.11
CA PRO A 85 -18.32 -0.27 -21.61
C PRO A 85 -17.11 -1.19 -21.50
N GLU A 86 -16.06 -0.96 -22.29
CA GLU A 86 -14.84 -1.76 -22.31
C GLU A 86 -13.62 -1.03 -21.69
N ASN A 87 -13.82 0.15 -21.11
CA ASN A 87 -12.74 1.00 -20.60
C ASN A 87 -12.46 0.83 -19.09
N LEU A 88 -13.07 -0.13 -18.39
CA LEU A 88 -12.79 -0.37 -16.97
C LEU A 88 -11.30 -0.62 -16.70
N SER A 89 -10.67 -1.46 -17.52
CA SER A 89 -9.24 -1.74 -17.40
C SER A 89 -8.38 -0.51 -17.69
N GLU A 90 -8.81 0.38 -18.59
CA GLU A 90 -8.11 1.63 -18.88
C GLU A 90 -8.17 2.58 -17.68
N ILE A 91 -9.32 2.71 -17.02
CA ILE A 91 -9.47 3.52 -15.81
C ILE A 91 -8.52 3.04 -14.71
N LEU A 92 -8.53 1.74 -14.42
CA LEU A 92 -7.69 1.15 -13.36
C LEU A 92 -6.20 1.21 -13.70
N SER A 93 -5.84 0.98 -14.97
CA SER A 93 -4.45 1.07 -15.42
C SER A 93 -3.96 2.53 -15.36
N TYR A 94 -4.79 3.49 -15.75
CA TYR A 94 -4.44 4.90 -15.64
C TYR A 94 -4.17 5.30 -14.19
N PHE A 95 -5.03 4.85 -13.26
CA PHE A 95 -4.83 5.10 -11.83
C PHE A 95 -3.46 4.58 -11.35
N LEU A 96 -3.12 3.32 -11.66
CA LEU A 96 -1.89 2.68 -11.17
C LEU A 96 -0.62 3.12 -11.91
N ASP A 97 -0.68 3.24 -13.23
CA ASP A 97 0.50 3.43 -14.08
C ASP A 97 0.85 4.89 -14.30
N THR A 98 -0.13 5.79 -14.20
CA THR A 98 0.04 7.20 -14.52
C THR A 98 -0.24 8.09 -13.32
N PHE A 99 -1.44 7.97 -12.73
CA PHE A 99 -1.84 8.86 -11.64
C PHE A 99 -1.00 8.62 -10.38
N LEU A 100 -0.96 7.40 -9.87
CA LEU A 100 -0.28 7.05 -8.63
C LEU A 100 1.19 7.50 -8.60
N PRO A 101 2.08 7.04 -9.50
CA PRO A 101 3.50 7.42 -9.45
C PRO A 101 3.75 8.92 -9.65
N ALA A 102 2.83 9.65 -10.29
CA ALA A 102 2.97 11.09 -10.52
C ALA A 102 2.53 11.95 -9.33
N HIS A 103 1.75 11.40 -8.39
CA HIS A 103 1.11 12.18 -7.31
C HIS A 103 1.43 11.68 -5.90
N ILE A 104 2.35 10.72 -5.74
CA ILE A 104 2.84 10.34 -4.42
C ILE A 104 3.50 11.54 -3.75
N ASP A 105 2.99 11.92 -2.58
CA ASP A 105 3.61 12.91 -1.71
C ASP A 105 4.99 12.39 -1.28
N PRO A 106 6.09 13.10 -1.61
CA PRO A 106 7.44 12.68 -1.25
C PRO A 106 7.70 12.64 0.26
N THR A 107 6.82 13.24 1.06
CA THR A 107 6.88 13.21 2.53
C THR A 107 6.06 12.07 3.13
N CYS A 108 5.24 11.37 2.34
CA CYS A 108 4.50 10.22 2.81
C CYS A 108 5.45 9.03 3.07
N THR A 109 5.39 8.49 4.27
CA THR A 109 6.12 7.31 4.69
C THR A 109 5.16 6.22 5.12
N LEU A 110 5.47 4.99 4.73
CA LEU A 110 4.78 3.77 5.14
C LEU A 110 5.61 3.08 6.23
N GLU A 111 4.96 2.65 7.30
CA GLU A 111 5.57 1.69 8.23
C GLU A 111 5.63 0.33 7.53
N ILE A 112 6.81 -0.30 7.59
CA ILE A 112 7.08 -1.59 6.97
C ILE A 112 7.86 -2.49 7.94
N HIS A 113 7.78 -3.79 7.69
CA HIS A 113 8.37 -4.82 8.53
C HIS A 113 9.35 -5.67 7.71
N LEU A 114 10.64 -5.59 8.07
CA LEU A 114 11.76 -6.28 7.40
C LEU A 114 11.98 -7.66 8.02
N PRO A 115 11.99 -8.76 7.24
CA PRO A 115 12.23 -10.09 7.79
C PRO A 115 13.65 -10.20 8.35
N VAL A 116 13.76 -10.69 9.59
CA VAL A 116 15.06 -10.96 10.23
C VAL A 116 15.62 -12.28 9.72
N LEU A 117 16.89 -12.27 9.32
CA LEU A 117 17.60 -13.43 8.79
C LEU A 117 17.65 -14.57 9.82
N GLY A 118 17.29 -15.78 9.37
CA GLY A 118 17.18 -16.97 10.22
C GLY A 118 15.90 -17.06 11.04
N TYR A 119 15.05 -16.03 10.99
CA TYR A 119 13.75 -15.96 11.66
C TYR A 119 12.65 -15.55 10.68
N GLU A 120 12.78 -15.94 9.41
CA GLU A 120 11.84 -15.59 8.35
C GLU A 120 10.44 -16.08 8.71
N ASN A 121 9.43 -15.23 8.51
CA ASN A 121 8.03 -15.47 8.90
C ASN A 121 7.78 -15.57 10.41
N ARG A 122 8.75 -15.22 11.25
CA ARG A 122 8.61 -15.23 12.71
C ARG A 122 8.94 -13.89 13.35
N LEU A 123 10.03 -13.26 12.90
CA LEU A 123 10.52 -12.00 13.44
C LEU A 123 10.76 -10.97 12.35
N TRP A 124 10.31 -9.76 12.60
CA TRP A 124 10.52 -8.63 11.72
C TRP A 124 11.09 -7.43 12.48
N LEU A 125 11.93 -6.66 11.80
CA LEU A 125 12.45 -5.38 12.25
C LEU A 125 11.64 -4.25 11.61
N LYS A 126 11.14 -3.33 12.41
CA LYS A 126 10.39 -2.15 11.95
C LYS A 126 11.28 -1.22 11.13
N ALA A 127 10.70 -0.64 10.10
CA ALA A 127 11.35 0.29 9.19
C ALA A 127 10.31 1.25 8.61
N GLU A 128 10.80 2.28 7.93
CA GLU A 128 9.98 3.20 7.15
C GLU A 128 10.42 3.13 5.69
N ALA A 129 9.45 3.28 4.79
CA ALA A 129 9.72 3.36 3.36
C ALA A 129 8.83 4.42 2.70
N LYS A 130 9.33 5.03 1.63
CA LYS A 130 8.50 5.85 0.73
C LYS A 130 7.89 4.97 -0.36
N MET A 131 6.63 5.21 -0.71
CA MET A 131 6.01 4.55 -1.86
C MET A 131 6.61 5.09 -3.16
N LEU A 132 6.90 4.21 -4.12
CA LEU A 132 7.18 4.60 -5.51
C LEU A 132 6.06 4.14 -6.45
N SER A 133 5.45 3.00 -6.14
CA SER A 133 4.23 2.48 -6.75
C SER A 133 3.56 1.49 -5.80
N GLU A 134 2.44 0.87 -6.20
CA GLU A 134 1.81 -0.20 -5.42
C GLU A 134 2.68 -1.48 -5.34
N SER A 135 3.75 -1.56 -6.13
CA SER A 135 4.61 -2.72 -6.22
C SER A 135 6.05 -2.45 -5.80
N VAL A 136 6.41 -1.19 -5.51
CA VAL A 136 7.77 -0.81 -5.15
C VAL A 136 7.75 0.27 -4.08
N VAL A 137 8.49 0.03 -3.00
CA VAL A 137 8.81 1.03 -1.98
C VAL A 137 10.33 1.15 -1.83
N GLU A 138 10.82 2.32 -1.43
CA GLU A 138 12.24 2.54 -1.13
C GLU A 138 12.41 2.75 0.37
N ILE A 139 13.35 2.03 0.98
CA ILE A 139 13.57 2.07 2.43
C ILE A 139 14.25 3.39 2.82
N THR A 140 13.61 4.15 3.71
CA THR A 140 14.06 5.48 4.14
C THR A 140 14.59 5.49 5.56
N ALA A 141 14.13 4.57 6.42
CA ALA A 141 14.64 4.41 7.77
C ALA A 141 14.55 2.95 8.23
N VAL A 142 15.44 2.55 9.14
CA VAL A 142 15.41 1.24 9.80
C VAL A 142 15.51 1.48 11.31
N ALA A 143 14.65 0.83 12.08
CA ALA A 143 14.61 1.01 13.53
C ALA A 143 15.91 0.55 14.23
N ASP A 144 16.15 1.09 15.43
CA ASP A 144 17.33 0.76 16.23
C ASP A 144 17.24 -0.68 16.78
N ARG A 145 18.19 -1.52 16.33
CA ARG A 145 18.27 -2.95 16.66
C ARG A 145 18.54 -3.26 18.13
N GLN A 146 18.87 -2.25 18.94
CA GLN A 146 19.11 -2.42 20.38
C GLN A 146 17.82 -2.48 21.20
N HIS A 147 16.70 -2.02 20.64
CA HIS A 147 15.42 -1.95 21.37
C HIS A 147 14.49 -3.09 20.96
N SER A 148 13.97 -3.84 21.93
CA SER A 148 13.00 -4.92 21.68
C SER A 148 11.72 -4.43 20.99
N GLN A 149 11.32 -3.17 21.24
CA GLN A 149 10.15 -2.53 20.61
C GLN A 149 10.32 -2.26 19.11
N SER A 150 11.56 -2.31 18.62
CA SER A 150 11.85 -2.19 17.18
C SER A 150 11.55 -3.47 16.43
N TYR A 151 11.23 -4.57 17.13
CA TYR A 151 10.91 -5.85 16.55
C TYR A 151 9.43 -6.19 16.72
N GLU A 152 8.90 -6.96 15.78
CA GLU A 152 7.55 -7.51 15.83
C GLU A 152 7.59 -9.02 15.57
N TRP A 153 6.86 -9.79 16.36
CA TRP A 153 6.69 -11.22 16.18
C TRP A 153 5.36 -11.55 15.51
N GLY A 154 5.36 -12.63 14.75
CA GLY A 154 4.15 -13.12 14.07
C GLY A 154 3.14 -13.74 15.04
N LEU A 155 3.59 -14.13 16.23
CA LEU A 155 2.79 -14.75 17.28
C LEU A 155 3.11 -14.15 18.65
N ASP A 156 2.07 -13.89 19.45
CA ASP A 156 2.24 -13.42 20.84
C ASP A 156 3.04 -14.42 21.70
N THR A 157 2.93 -15.72 21.41
CA THR A 157 3.70 -16.76 22.11
C THR A 157 5.20 -16.73 21.83
N ASP A 158 5.62 -16.07 20.74
CA ASP A 158 7.04 -15.89 20.44
C ASP A 158 7.63 -14.66 21.18
N LEU A 159 6.81 -13.80 21.79
CA LEU A 159 7.30 -12.66 22.60
C LEU A 159 8.15 -13.11 23.79
N ASP A 160 7.84 -14.27 24.38
CA ASP A 160 8.62 -14.85 25.48
C ASP A 160 10.06 -15.18 25.04
N LEU A 161 10.29 -15.42 23.74
CA LEU A 161 11.63 -15.68 23.18
C LEU A 161 12.49 -14.40 23.10
N LEU A 162 11.91 -13.19 23.06
CA LEU A 162 12.69 -11.95 23.09
C LEU A 162 13.40 -11.76 24.41
N ASN A 163 12.74 -12.10 25.52
CA ASN A 163 13.33 -12.00 26.84
C ASN A 163 14.57 -12.91 26.96
N GLU A 164 14.61 -14.01 26.20
CA GLU A 164 15.77 -14.90 26.11
C GLU A 164 16.87 -14.36 25.16
N LEU A 165 16.49 -13.54 24.17
CA LEU A 165 17.37 -12.98 23.13
C LEU A 165 17.86 -11.55 23.41
N GLU A 166 17.52 -10.93 24.55
CA GLU A 166 17.88 -9.53 24.86
C GLU A 166 19.37 -9.21 24.68
N SER A 167 20.25 -10.19 24.95
CA SER A 167 21.70 -10.03 24.79
C SER A 167 22.22 -10.13 23.35
N SER A 168 21.41 -10.59 22.39
CA SER A 168 21.81 -10.84 20.99
C SER A 168 21.00 -10.06 19.95
N LEU A 169 20.04 -9.21 20.35
CA LEU A 169 19.22 -8.44 19.40
C LEU A 169 20.06 -7.57 18.44
N SER A 170 21.16 -7.01 18.93
CA SER A 170 22.06 -6.18 18.10
C SER A 170 22.82 -6.97 17.03
N GLU A 171 22.88 -8.30 17.15
CA GLU A 171 23.53 -9.20 16.20
C GLU A 171 22.58 -9.67 15.08
N LEU A 172 21.26 -9.43 15.24
CA LEU A 172 20.26 -9.79 14.25
C LEU A 172 20.43 -8.94 12.99
N GLN A 173 20.29 -9.60 11.84
CA GLN A 173 20.53 -8.99 10.53
C GLN A 173 19.27 -9.04 9.67
N VAL A 174 19.16 -8.07 8.76
CA VAL A 174 18.14 -8.02 7.70
C VAL A 174 18.89 -7.80 6.39
N ASP A 175 18.36 -8.35 5.29
CA ASP A 175 18.99 -8.25 3.96
C ASP A 175 18.90 -6.85 3.32
N TYR A 176 18.17 -5.93 3.95
CA TYR A 176 17.84 -4.62 3.43
C TYR A 176 18.61 -3.50 4.10
N VAL A 177 18.98 -2.48 3.32
CA VAL A 177 19.65 -1.26 3.74
C VAL A 177 18.91 -0.03 3.22
N LEU A 178 19.27 1.14 3.74
CA LEU A 178 18.70 2.42 3.30
C LEU A 178 18.91 2.63 1.79
N GLY A 179 17.84 3.06 1.12
CA GLY A 179 17.81 3.28 -0.33
C GLY A 179 17.57 2.02 -1.17
N ASP A 180 17.45 0.84 -0.55
CA ASP A 180 17.01 -0.35 -1.28
C ASP A 180 15.55 -0.22 -1.70
N ASN A 181 15.26 -0.68 -2.92
CA ASN A 181 13.89 -0.89 -3.37
C ASN A 181 13.43 -2.28 -2.95
N ALA A 182 12.17 -2.39 -2.51
CA ALA A 182 11.56 -3.64 -2.12
C ALA A 182 10.11 -3.73 -2.63
N GLU A 183 9.67 -4.97 -2.85
CA GLU A 183 8.28 -5.26 -3.19
C GLU A 183 7.46 -5.42 -1.91
N PRO A 184 6.44 -4.58 -1.67
CA PRO A 184 5.57 -4.72 -0.51
C PRO A 184 4.70 -5.96 -0.65
N TYR A 185 4.52 -6.66 0.47
CA TYR A 185 3.65 -7.83 0.61
C TYR A 185 2.82 -7.67 1.88
N VAL A 186 1.52 -7.88 1.76
CA VAL A 186 0.62 -7.76 2.91
C VAL A 186 0.44 -9.13 3.56
N PHE A 187 0.71 -9.20 4.86
CA PHE A 187 0.45 -10.36 5.69
C PHE A 187 -0.58 -9.99 6.74
N GLN A 188 -1.60 -10.82 6.86
CA GLN A 188 -2.65 -10.65 7.87
C GLN A 188 -2.17 -11.27 9.16
N SER A 189 -2.02 -10.47 10.20
CA SER A 189 -1.71 -10.97 11.54
C SER A 189 -2.94 -11.64 12.17
N ASN A 190 -2.69 -12.47 13.18
CA ASN A 190 -3.74 -13.26 13.83
C ASN A 190 -4.79 -12.43 14.60
N ASP A 191 -4.48 -11.15 14.87
CA ASP A 191 -5.41 -10.17 15.43
C ASP A 191 -6.33 -9.53 14.37
N ASN A 192 -6.31 -10.06 13.14
CA ASN A 192 -7.11 -9.62 12.01
C ASN A 192 -6.77 -8.20 11.50
N MET A 193 -5.64 -7.63 11.89
CA MET A 193 -5.09 -6.43 11.27
C MET A 193 -4.29 -6.78 10.02
N LEU A 194 -4.42 -5.98 8.97
CA LEU A 194 -3.53 -6.05 7.82
C LEU A 194 -2.29 -5.24 8.14
N ARG A 195 -1.12 -5.87 8.04
CA ARG A 195 0.17 -5.20 8.21
C ARG A 195 0.94 -5.29 6.90
N THR A 196 1.62 -4.20 6.56
CA THR A 196 2.48 -4.16 5.38
C THR A 196 3.88 -4.67 5.76
N PHE A 197 4.31 -5.75 5.12
CA PHE A 197 5.62 -6.36 5.29
C PHE A 197 6.44 -6.28 4.00
N LEU A 198 7.76 -6.32 4.09
CA LEU A 198 8.62 -6.54 2.92
C LEU A 198 8.90 -8.04 2.81
N VAL A 199 8.04 -8.78 2.11
CA VAL A 199 8.25 -10.22 1.89
C VAL A 199 8.80 -10.44 0.49
N ALA A 200 10.11 -10.23 0.35
CA ALA A 200 10.91 -11.03 -0.56
C ALA A 200 11.97 -11.78 0.28
N PRO A 201 12.02 -13.13 0.24
CA PRO A 201 12.95 -13.95 1.02
C PRO A 201 14.42 -13.84 0.58
N SER A 202 14.71 -13.04 -0.44
CA SER A 202 16.05 -12.69 -0.91
C SER A 202 15.92 -11.54 -1.91
N LYS A 203 16.89 -10.61 -1.91
CA LYS A 203 17.06 -9.65 -3.01
C LYS A 203 17.24 -10.42 -4.33
N SER A 204 16.28 -10.31 -5.24
CA SER A 204 16.42 -10.81 -6.61
C SER A 204 17.28 -9.88 -7.46
#